data_AF-A0A0U3B6C0-F1
#
_entry.id   AF-A0A0U3B6C0-F1
#
_cell.length_a   1.000
_cell.length_b   1.000
_cell.length_c   1.000
_cell.angle_alpha   90.00
_cell.angle_beta   90.00
_cell.angle_gamma   90.00
#
_symmetry.space_group_name_H-M   'P 1'
#
loop_
_entity.id
_entity.type
_entity.pdbx_description
1 polymer ?
#
loop_
_entity_poly.entity_id
_entity_poly.type
_entity_poly.pdbx_seq_one_letter_code
_entity_poly.pdbx_strand_id
1 'polypeptide(L)'
;MHLTGQGDHILIENNRFIDFNAHLKSNGRRTNGQLHFPDNVIVRHNDFYNTRIRESRNPASPIDVVGGNNWQITDNFIADFSRKVRGKPSVVYGAYLKGGGQNGVISNNVINCAWRIAHQSVLDIRVGLSLGNGGTGKRFCQSENCAYEHKGGIIEKNLLLNCRNDVAIYLNKATDTRITDNILLNSLGIDARFSASSVIVDNNVIQGRIKARDGASLESGNNKLLRPAQTL
;
A
#
# COMPACT_ATOMS: atom_id res chain seq x y z
N MET A 1 10.11 -13.31 -2.04
CA MET A 1 10.80 -13.34 -0.73
C MET A 1 9.78 -13.32 0.39
N HIS A 2 9.99 -14.07 1.48
CA HIS A 2 9.09 -14.08 2.62
C HIS A 2 9.88 -13.90 3.93
N LEU A 3 9.69 -12.75 4.59
CA LEU A 3 10.27 -12.45 5.89
C LEU A 3 9.29 -12.85 6.99
N THR A 4 9.78 -13.53 8.05
CA THR A 4 8.93 -14.00 9.15
C THR A 4 9.67 -13.97 10.48
N GLY A 5 8.92 -13.84 11.58
CA GLY A 5 9.51 -13.92 12.93
C GLY A 5 10.49 -12.78 13.19
N GLN A 6 11.63 -13.09 13.81
CA GLN A 6 12.69 -12.14 14.17
C GLN A 6 13.60 -11.77 12.98
N GLY A 7 13.02 -11.63 11.79
CA GLY A 7 13.74 -11.24 10.58
C GLY A 7 14.00 -9.74 10.54
N ASP A 8 14.66 -9.21 11.57
CA ASP A 8 14.77 -7.78 11.82
C ASP A 8 16.03 -7.18 11.16
N HIS A 9 16.06 -5.86 11.00
CA HIS A 9 17.23 -5.10 10.51
C HIS A 9 17.72 -5.57 9.12
N ILE A 10 16.78 -5.88 8.24
CA ILE A 10 17.07 -6.36 6.89
C ILE A 10 17.11 -5.19 5.92
N LEU A 11 18.13 -5.17 5.07
CA LEU A 11 18.22 -4.29 3.90
C LEU A 11 17.99 -5.11 2.62
N ILE A 12 17.00 -4.72 1.84
CA ILE A 12 16.69 -5.26 0.51
C ILE A 12 16.89 -4.15 -0.49
N GLU A 13 17.99 -4.20 -1.26
CA GLU A 13 18.33 -3.12 -2.19
C GLU A 13 18.88 -3.58 -3.53
N ASN A 14 18.64 -2.78 -4.58
CA ASN A 14 19.18 -2.95 -5.92
C ASN A 14 18.79 -4.28 -6.59
N ASN A 15 17.59 -4.78 -6.33
CA ASN A 15 17.08 -6.03 -6.90
C ASN A 15 15.99 -5.79 -7.94
N ARG A 16 15.75 -6.81 -8.77
CA ARG A 16 14.57 -6.91 -9.64
C ARG A 16 13.75 -8.13 -9.27
N PHE A 17 12.51 -7.91 -8.90
CA PHE A 17 11.53 -8.95 -8.65
C PHE A 17 10.49 -8.94 -9.78
N ILE A 18 10.44 -10.02 -10.55
CA ILE A 18 9.63 -10.10 -11.77
C ILE A 18 8.75 -11.34 -11.71
N ASP A 19 7.45 -11.18 -12.01
CA ASP A 19 6.50 -12.29 -12.17
C ASP A 19 6.24 -13.16 -10.93
N PHE A 20 6.27 -12.56 -9.75
CA PHE A 20 5.83 -13.21 -8.52
C PHE A 20 4.35 -12.96 -8.25
N ASN A 21 3.72 -13.84 -7.47
CA ASN A 21 2.42 -13.52 -6.88
C ASN A 21 2.61 -12.34 -5.90
N ALA A 22 3.25 -12.58 -4.75
CA ALA A 22 3.77 -11.52 -3.90
C ALA A 22 5.31 -11.52 -4.00
N HIS A 23 5.90 -10.38 -4.32
CA HIS A 23 7.35 -10.27 -4.55
C HIS A 23 8.10 -10.26 -3.22
N LEU A 24 7.60 -9.46 -2.28
CA LEU A 24 8.03 -9.41 -0.89
C LEU A 24 6.80 -9.54 0.02
N LYS A 25 6.83 -10.56 0.88
CA LYS A 25 5.84 -10.77 1.92
C LYS A 25 6.47 -10.73 3.30
N SER A 26 5.81 -10.14 4.27
CA SER A 26 6.17 -10.18 5.68
C SER A 26 4.95 -10.51 6.54
N ASN A 27 5.12 -11.41 7.50
CA ASN A 27 4.13 -11.64 8.56
C ASN A 27 4.75 -12.21 9.83
N GLY A 28 3.96 -12.16 10.91
CA GLY A 28 4.37 -12.68 12.20
C GLY A 28 4.49 -14.19 12.24
N ARG A 29 5.44 -14.69 13.04
CA ARG A 29 5.63 -16.11 13.34
C ARG A 29 5.62 -16.32 14.86
N ARG A 30 4.91 -17.36 15.31
CA ARG A 30 4.93 -17.75 16.72
C ARG A 30 6.19 -18.52 17.05
N THR A 31 6.89 -18.09 18.09
CA THR A 31 8.04 -18.77 18.69
C THR A 31 7.84 -18.74 20.19
N ASN A 32 7.87 -19.90 20.87
CA ASN A 32 7.68 -20.01 22.33
C ASN A 32 6.41 -19.31 22.85
N GLY A 33 5.30 -19.40 22.11
CA GLY A 33 4.02 -18.79 22.49
C GLY A 33 3.88 -17.31 22.13
N GLN A 34 4.99 -16.60 21.90
CA GLN A 34 5.00 -15.19 21.52
C GLN A 34 4.97 -15.02 19.99
N LEU A 35 4.25 -14.00 19.51
CA LEU A 35 4.18 -13.65 18.09
C LEU A 35 5.24 -12.59 17.78
N HIS A 36 6.19 -12.91 16.91
CA HIS A 36 7.27 -12.01 16.49
C HIS A 36 7.06 -11.59 15.04
N PHE A 37 7.39 -10.33 14.74
CA PHE A 37 7.26 -9.74 13.41
C PHE A 37 8.60 -9.13 12.99
N PRO A 38 8.92 -9.16 11.68
CA PRO A 38 10.09 -8.46 11.17
C PRO A 38 10.01 -6.94 11.40
N ASP A 39 10.97 -6.39 12.14
CA ASP A 39 11.10 -4.97 12.45
C ASP A 39 12.31 -4.33 11.73
N ASN A 40 12.28 -3.00 11.54
CA ASN A 40 13.42 -2.22 10.99
C ASN A 40 13.90 -2.70 9.60
N VAL A 41 12.97 -3.05 8.72
CA VAL A 41 13.29 -3.50 7.36
C VAL A 41 13.31 -2.31 6.40
N ILE A 42 14.39 -2.21 5.61
CA ILE A 42 14.56 -1.20 4.57
C ILE A 42 14.48 -1.88 3.21
N VAL A 43 13.55 -1.43 2.37
CA VAL A 43 13.35 -1.88 1.00
C VAL A 43 13.59 -0.68 0.09
N ARG A 44 14.72 -0.64 -0.61
CA ARG A 44 15.09 0.53 -1.40
C ARG A 44 15.71 0.26 -2.75
N HIS A 45 15.49 1.12 -3.73
CA HIS A 45 16.14 1.01 -5.05
C HIS A 45 15.87 -0.33 -5.75
N ASN A 46 14.67 -0.90 -5.59
CA ASN A 46 14.29 -2.15 -6.25
C ASN A 46 13.21 -1.92 -7.33
N ASP A 47 13.19 -2.82 -8.31
CA ASP A 47 12.10 -2.94 -9.28
C ASP A 47 11.18 -4.11 -8.90
N PHE A 48 9.88 -3.85 -8.76
CA PHE A 48 8.85 -4.85 -8.50
C PHE A 48 7.77 -4.77 -9.58
N TYR A 49 7.73 -5.72 -10.51
CA TYR A 49 6.68 -5.72 -11.54
C TYR A 49 6.30 -7.11 -12.04
N ASN A 50 5.18 -7.17 -12.76
CA ASN A 50 4.77 -8.37 -13.48
C ASN A 50 4.72 -8.07 -14.98
N THR A 51 4.94 -9.10 -15.79
CA THR A 51 4.83 -9.02 -17.25
C THR A 51 3.47 -9.49 -17.76
N ARG A 52 2.71 -10.18 -16.90
CA ARG A 52 1.34 -10.66 -17.16
C ARG A 52 0.52 -10.72 -15.88
N ILE A 53 -0.80 -10.68 -16.03
CA ILE A 53 -1.77 -10.80 -14.94
C ILE A 53 -1.54 -12.10 -14.15
N ARG A 54 -1.64 -12.03 -12.82
CA ARG A 54 -1.52 -13.23 -11.96
C ARG A 54 -2.85 -13.98 -11.91
N GLU A 55 -2.84 -15.25 -12.28
CA GLU A 55 -3.96 -16.18 -12.04
C GLU A 55 -3.65 -16.98 -10.78
N SER A 56 -4.16 -16.53 -9.62
CA SER A 56 -3.76 -17.13 -8.34
C SER A 56 -4.79 -16.89 -7.24
N ARG A 57 -4.94 -17.88 -6.35
CA ARG A 57 -5.70 -17.69 -5.10
C ARG A 57 -4.87 -16.99 -4.02
N ASN A 58 -3.54 -16.98 -4.16
CA ASN A 58 -2.64 -16.32 -3.24
C ASN A 58 -2.68 -14.79 -3.42
N PRO A 59 -2.24 -14.01 -2.41
CA PRO A 59 -2.06 -12.56 -2.54
C PRO A 59 -1.15 -12.22 -3.72
N ALA A 60 -1.42 -11.11 -4.40
CA ALA A 60 -0.63 -10.64 -5.54
C ALA A 60 -0.07 -9.22 -5.40
N SER A 61 -0.03 -8.70 -4.16
CA SER A 61 0.60 -7.42 -3.89
C SER A 61 2.11 -7.56 -3.95
N PRO A 62 2.81 -6.72 -4.73
CA PRO A 62 4.27 -6.74 -4.80
C PRO A 62 4.92 -6.65 -3.42
N ILE A 63 4.49 -5.70 -2.58
CA ILE A 63 4.93 -5.59 -1.18
C ILE A 63 3.73 -5.78 -0.24
N ASP A 64 3.75 -6.85 0.52
CA ASP A 64 2.69 -7.32 1.42
C ASP A 64 3.26 -7.44 2.84
N VAL A 65 3.02 -6.43 3.69
CA VAL A 65 3.55 -6.39 5.07
C VAL A 65 2.42 -6.44 6.09
N VAL A 66 2.43 -7.49 6.93
CA VAL A 66 1.47 -7.70 8.03
C VAL A 66 2.21 -7.72 9.36
N GLY A 67 2.06 -6.65 10.13
CA GLY A 67 2.85 -6.36 11.33
C GLY A 67 4.26 -5.88 10.99
N GLY A 68 5.06 -5.64 12.03
CA GLY A 68 6.39 -5.05 11.93
C GLY A 68 6.37 -3.52 12.10
N ASN A 69 7.39 -2.99 12.75
CA ASN A 69 7.60 -1.58 13.02
C ASN A 69 8.75 -1.02 12.20
N ASN A 70 8.71 0.29 11.95
CA ASN A 70 9.78 1.06 11.32
C ASN A 70 10.19 0.53 9.93
N TRP A 71 9.22 0.00 9.17
CA TRP A 71 9.44 -0.39 7.79
C TRP A 71 9.68 0.84 6.91
N GLN A 72 10.72 0.81 6.09
CA GLN A 72 11.01 1.87 5.14
C GLN A 72 10.95 1.31 3.72
N ILE A 73 9.98 1.76 2.94
CA ILE A 73 9.83 1.40 1.52
C ILE A 73 10.14 2.66 0.74
N THR A 74 11.37 2.78 0.24
CA THR A 74 11.85 4.04 -0.36
C THR A 74 12.50 3.87 -1.73
N ASP A 75 12.29 4.80 -2.64
CA ASP A 75 13.00 4.86 -3.93
C ASP A 75 12.86 3.57 -4.78
N ASN A 76 11.71 2.89 -4.72
CA ASN A 76 11.43 1.70 -5.52
C ASN A 76 10.54 2.04 -6.73
N PHE A 77 10.62 1.19 -7.76
CA PHE A 77 9.65 1.16 -8.86
C PHE A 77 8.70 -0.04 -8.69
N ILE A 78 7.39 0.22 -8.63
CA ILE A 78 6.37 -0.82 -8.42
C ILE A 78 5.31 -0.73 -9.51
N ALA A 79 5.11 -1.79 -10.30
CA ALA A 79 4.21 -1.72 -11.45
C ALA A 79 3.46 -3.00 -11.78
N ASP A 80 2.40 -2.86 -12.57
CA ASP A 80 1.72 -3.95 -13.28
C ASP A 80 1.18 -5.08 -12.37
N PHE A 81 0.82 -4.74 -11.14
CA PHE A 81 0.20 -5.67 -10.19
C PHE A 81 -1.29 -5.84 -10.48
N SER A 82 -1.68 -7.05 -10.84
CA SER A 82 -3.06 -7.41 -11.15
C SER A 82 -3.26 -8.89 -10.88
N ARG A 83 -4.48 -9.26 -10.47
CA ARG A 83 -4.79 -10.66 -10.17
C ARG A 83 -6.22 -11.03 -10.49
N LYS A 84 -6.36 -12.21 -11.06
CA LYS A 84 -7.62 -12.93 -11.21
C LYS A 84 -7.67 -14.14 -10.27
N VAL A 85 -8.84 -14.37 -9.71
CA VAL A 85 -9.17 -15.52 -8.87
C VAL A 85 -10.31 -16.26 -9.54
N ARG A 86 -10.04 -17.49 -10.02
CA ARG A 86 -11.01 -18.28 -10.79
C ARG A 86 -11.57 -17.48 -11.99
N GLY A 87 -10.67 -16.82 -12.73
CA GLY A 87 -11.01 -16.00 -13.90
C GLY A 87 -11.62 -14.62 -13.61
N LYS A 88 -11.92 -14.28 -12.35
CA LYS A 88 -12.53 -12.99 -11.98
C LYS A 88 -11.49 -12.02 -11.43
N PRO A 89 -11.48 -10.73 -11.84
CA PRO A 89 -10.61 -9.72 -11.25
C PRO A 89 -10.78 -9.64 -9.73
N SER A 90 -9.71 -9.25 -9.05
CA SER A 90 -9.67 -9.03 -7.61
C SER A 90 -8.90 -7.76 -7.29
N VAL A 91 -9.21 -7.16 -6.14
CA VAL A 91 -8.47 -5.99 -5.65
C VAL A 91 -7.01 -6.39 -5.36
N VAL A 92 -6.07 -5.62 -5.90
CA VAL A 92 -4.63 -5.75 -5.63
C VAL A 92 -4.05 -4.38 -5.27
N TYR A 93 -3.05 -4.40 -4.41
CA TYR A 93 -2.37 -3.20 -3.92
C TYR A 93 -0.90 -3.25 -4.31
N GLY A 94 -0.28 -2.13 -4.70
CA GLY A 94 1.13 -2.07 -5.06
C GLY A 94 2.05 -2.34 -3.86
N ALA A 95 1.85 -1.57 -2.79
CA ALA A 95 2.49 -1.81 -1.50
C ALA A 95 1.54 -1.49 -0.36
N TYR A 96 1.65 -2.22 0.74
CA TYR A 96 0.92 -1.87 1.96
C TYR A 96 1.64 -2.28 3.24
N LEU A 97 1.34 -1.53 4.30
CA LEU A 97 1.65 -1.86 5.69
C LEU A 97 0.32 -2.04 6.45
N LYS A 98 0.16 -3.13 7.19
CA LYS A 98 -1.06 -3.40 7.97
C LYS A 98 -0.78 -4.27 9.19
N GLY A 99 -1.83 -4.71 9.90
CA GLY A 99 -1.70 -5.73 10.94
C GLY A 99 -1.11 -5.22 12.26
N GLY A 100 -1.28 -3.94 12.57
CA GLY A 100 -0.90 -3.36 13.86
C GLY A 100 0.56 -2.89 13.94
N GLY A 101 1.24 -2.78 12.80
CA GLY A 101 2.58 -2.18 12.71
C GLY A 101 2.58 -0.67 12.96
N GLN A 102 3.76 -0.10 13.18
CA GLN A 102 3.92 1.31 13.53
C GLN A 102 5.09 1.97 12.81
N ASN A 103 4.99 3.28 12.61
CA ASN A 103 6.07 4.17 12.15
C ASN A 103 6.69 3.78 10.80
N GLY A 104 5.92 3.05 9.97
CA GLY A 104 6.32 2.76 8.61
C GLY A 104 6.30 4.00 7.71
N VAL A 105 7.29 4.07 6.83
CA VAL A 105 7.47 5.16 5.86
C VAL A 105 7.47 4.58 4.46
N ILE A 106 6.66 5.17 3.58
CA ILE A 106 6.64 4.89 2.15
C ILE A 106 7.00 6.18 1.41
N SER A 107 8.24 6.30 0.92
CA SER A 107 8.78 7.55 0.39
C SER A 107 9.41 7.43 -1.00
N ASN A 108 9.35 8.48 -1.82
CA ASN A 108 10.10 8.57 -3.09
C ASN A 108 9.90 7.41 -4.09
N ASN A 109 8.85 6.60 -3.97
CA ASN A 109 8.62 5.49 -4.89
C ASN A 109 7.86 5.97 -6.13
N VAL A 110 8.04 5.24 -7.23
CA VAL A 110 7.19 5.34 -8.41
C VAL A 110 6.29 4.12 -8.47
N ILE A 111 4.98 4.32 -8.32
CA ILE A 111 3.96 3.26 -8.39
C ILE A 111 3.13 3.46 -9.65
N ASN A 112 3.22 2.55 -10.61
CA ASN A 112 2.42 2.59 -11.83
C ASN A 112 1.47 1.39 -11.89
N CYS A 113 0.21 1.62 -11.51
CA CYS A 113 -0.82 0.59 -11.43
C CYS A 113 -1.06 -0.13 -12.78
N ALA A 114 -0.77 0.52 -13.91
CA ALA A 114 -0.89 -0.06 -15.25
C ALA A 114 0.16 0.58 -16.18
N TRP A 115 1.40 0.06 -16.12
CA TRP A 115 2.51 0.54 -16.94
C TRP A 115 2.52 -0.12 -18.31
N ARG A 116 2.62 -1.45 -18.34
CA ARG A 116 2.58 -2.26 -19.57
C ARG A 116 1.36 -3.16 -19.63
N ILE A 117 0.72 -3.42 -18.49
CA ILE A 117 -0.48 -4.24 -18.41
C ILE A 117 -1.69 -3.34 -18.23
N ALA A 118 -2.47 -3.16 -19.30
CA ALA A 118 -3.71 -2.39 -19.26
C ALA A 118 -4.74 -2.98 -18.28
N HIS A 119 -5.58 -2.11 -17.72
CA HIS A 119 -6.77 -2.52 -16.96
C HIS A 119 -7.68 -3.38 -17.84
N GLN A 120 -8.13 -4.52 -17.31
CA GLN A 120 -8.94 -5.47 -18.07
C GLN A 120 -10.44 -5.12 -18.10
N SER A 121 -10.90 -4.39 -17.09
CA SER A 121 -12.29 -3.90 -16.97
C SER A 121 -12.36 -2.86 -15.86
N VAL A 122 -13.52 -2.25 -15.66
CA VAL A 122 -13.78 -1.37 -14.51
C VAL A 122 -13.70 -2.10 -13.15
N LEU A 123 -13.73 -3.44 -13.15
CA LEU A 123 -13.61 -4.28 -11.95
C LEU A 123 -12.15 -4.68 -11.67
N ASP A 124 -11.21 -4.34 -12.54
CA ASP A 124 -9.77 -4.51 -12.32
C ASP A 124 -9.26 -3.41 -11.38
N ILE A 125 -9.47 -3.63 -10.07
CA ILE A 125 -9.15 -2.66 -9.03
C ILE A 125 -7.68 -2.83 -8.61
N ARG A 126 -6.90 -1.77 -8.85
CA ARG A 126 -5.48 -1.68 -8.49
C ARG A 126 -5.28 -0.40 -7.68
N VAL A 127 -4.99 -0.56 -6.40
CA VAL A 127 -4.72 0.55 -5.47
C VAL A 127 -3.20 0.71 -5.36
N GLY A 128 -2.67 1.92 -5.45
CA GLY A 128 -1.23 2.14 -5.42
C GLY A 128 -0.60 1.77 -4.08
N LEU A 129 -0.95 2.55 -3.05
CA LEU A 129 -0.42 2.41 -1.70
C LEU A 129 -1.57 2.27 -0.69
N SER A 130 -1.31 1.54 0.41
CA SER A 130 -2.28 1.47 1.50
C SER A 130 -1.63 1.32 2.86
N LEU A 131 -2.25 1.96 3.85
CA LEU A 131 -2.12 1.57 5.25
C LEU A 131 -3.41 0.85 5.64
N GLY A 132 -3.30 -0.45 5.89
CA GLY A 132 -4.39 -1.28 6.40
C GLY A 132 -5.12 -2.18 5.41
N ASN A 133 -5.09 -1.90 4.11
CA ASN A 133 -5.63 -2.82 3.08
C ASN A 133 -7.09 -3.23 3.38
N GLY A 134 -7.49 -4.49 3.13
CA GLY A 134 -8.77 -5.07 3.54
C GLY A 134 -8.87 -5.44 5.03
N GLY A 135 -7.92 -5.02 5.86
CA GLY A 135 -7.86 -5.33 7.29
C GLY A 135 -7.15 -6.65 7.62
N THR A 136 -6.93 -6.89 8.90
CA THR A 136 -6.21 -8.04 9.46
C THR A 136 -7.05 -8.74 10.53
N GLY A 137 -7.13 -10.07 10.46
CA GLY A 137 -7.79 -10.85 11.50
C GLY A 137 -7.01 -10.79 12.81
N LYS A 138 -7.72 -10.66 13.95
CA LYS A 138 -7.11 -10.46 15.30
C LYS A 138 -5.93 -11.38 15.60
N ARG A 139 -6.04 -12.68 15.28
CA ARG A 139 -4.99 -13.69 15.54
C ARG A 139 -3.67 -13.47 14.78
N PHE A 140 -3.67 -12.63 13.74
CA PHE A 140 -2.52 -12.31 12.90
C PHE A 140 -2.00 -10.88 13.14
N CYS A 141 -2.68 -10.12 13.98
CA CYS A 141 -2.35 -8.73 14.26
C CYS A 141 -1.24 -8.68 15.32
N GLN A 142 -0.33 -7.73 15.17
CA GLN A 142 0.72 -7.44 16.15
C GLN A 142 0.17 -6.84 17.43
N SER A 143 -0.85 -5.98 17.31
CA SER A 143 -1.58 -5.49 18.48
C SER A 143 -2.64 -6.51 18.88
N GLU A 144 -2.79 -6.74 20.20
CA GLU A 144 -3.74 -7.72 20.75
C GLU A 144 -5.18 -7.49 20.27
N ASN A 145 -5.54 -6.22 20.05
CA ASN A 145 -6.92 -5.79 19.79
C ASN A 145 -7.19 -5.56 18.30
N CYS A 146 -6.13 -5.39 17.49
CA CYS A 146 -6.18 -4.89 16.12
C CYS A 146 -7.09 -3.64 15.97
N ALA A 147 -6.93 -2.70 16.91
CA ALA A 147 -7.72 -1.47 16.96
C ALA A 147 -7.43 -0.58 15.74
N TYR A 148 -6.18 -0.57 15.30
CA TYR A 148 -5.69 0.03 14.07
C TYR A 148 -4.94 -1.00 13.24
N GLU A 149 -4.88 -0.77 11.94
CA GLU A 149 -4.05 -1.58 11.05
C GLU A 149 -2.62 -1.05 10.93
N HIS A 150 -2.44 0.26 11.05
CA HIS A 150 -1.13 0.88 11.11
C HIS A 150 -1.19 2.20 11.89
N LYS A 151 -0.16 2.53 12.66
CA LYS A 151 -0.08 3.79 13.42
C LYS A 151 1.16 4.61 13.02
N GLY A 152 1.03 5.93 12.97
CA GLY A 152 2.17 6.83 12.74
C GLY A 152 2.79 6.67 11.35
N GLY A 153 1.99 6.25 10.36
CA GLY A 153 2.49 6.01 9.01
C GLY A 153 2.73 7.30 8.24
N ILE A 154 3.80 7.32 7.43
CA ILE A 154 4.14 8.44 6.54
C ILE A 154 4.13 7.93 5.10
N ILE A 155 3.39 8.62 4.22
CA ILE A 155 3.44 8.41 2.78
C ILE A 155 3.84 9.73 2.14
N GLU A 156 5.08 9.84 1.64
CA GLU A 156 5.57 11.12 1.13
C GLU A 156 6.33 11.04 -0.20
N LYS A 157 6.24 12.10 -1.01
CA LYS A 157 7.09 12.28 -2.20
C LYS A 157 7.01 11.14 -3.22
N ASN A 158 5.93 10.35 -3.22
CA ASN A 158 5.74 9.27 -4.18
C ASN A 158 5.05 9.79 -5.44
N LEU A 159 5.35 9.17 -6.57
CA LEU A 159 4.63 9.34 -7.83
C LEU A 159 3.72 8.13 -8.07
N LEU A 160 2.40 8.33 -8.04
CA LEU A 160 1.41 7.28 -8.28
C LEU A 160 0.68 7.56 -9.59
N LEU A 161 0.68 6.56 -10.48
CA LEU A 161 0.18 6.67 -11.85
C LEU A 161 -0.83 5.57 -12.16
N ASN A 162 -1.84 5.91 -12.96
CA ASN A 162 -2.71 4.96 -13.68
C ASN A 162 -3.52 4.00 -12.81
N CYS A 163 -3.82 4.37 -11.57
CA CYS A 163 -4.72 3.63 -10.68
C CYS A 163 -6.18 3.97 -11.01
N ARG A 164 -6.56 3.89 -12.30
CA ARG A 164 -7.77 4.51 -12.86
C ARG A 164 -9.09 4.11 -12.21
N ASN A 165 -9.21 2.84 -11.81
CA ASN A 165 -10.46 2.28 -11.33
C ASN A 165 -10.70 2.49 -9.83
N ASP A 166 -9.75 3.08 -9.08
CA ASP A 166 -9.91 3.35 -7.65
C ASP A 166 -8.98 4.49 -7.17
N VAL A 167 -8.91 4.72 -5.86
CA VAL A 167 -7.96 5.65 -5.24
C VAL A 167 -6.53 5.14 -5.38
N ALA A 168 -5.59 6.07 -5.50
CA ALA A 168 -4.16 5.75 -5.51
C ALA A 168 -3.65 5.44 -4.10
N ILE A 169 -4.21 6.09 -3.06
CA ILE A 169 -3.88 5.84 -1.66
C ILE A 169 -5.15 5.51 -0.88
N TYR A 170 -5.12 4.41 -0.13
CA TYR A 170 -6.25 3.97 0.70
C TYR A 170 -5.84 3.71 2.15
N LEU A 171 -6.56 4.31 3.09
CA LEU A 171 -6.36 4.11 4.53
C LEU A 171 -7.54 3.36 5.14
N ASN A 172 -7.25 2.23 5.82
CA ASN A 172 -8.22 1.44 6.57
C ASN A 172 -7.74 1.31 8.02
N LYS A 173 -8.41 2.00 8.94
CA LYS A 173 -8.01 2.09 10.35
C LYS A 173 -6.53 2.47 10.50
N ALA A 174 -6.08 3.47 9.74
CA ALA A 174 -4.71 3.98 9.82
C ALA A 174 -4.66 5.23 10.70
N THR A 175 -4.05 5.12 11.87
CA THR A 175 -4.07 6.16 12.90
C THR A 175 -2.83 7.03 12.81
N ASP A 176 -2.97 8.33 13.06
CA ASP A 176 -1.90 9.32 13.10
C ASP A 176 -1.05 9.33 11.82
N THR A 177 -1.71 9.31 10.66
CA THR A 177 -1.06 9.21 9.35
C THR A 177 -0.77 10.59 8.76
N ARG A 178 0.36 10.72 8.05
CA ARG A 178 0.68 11.88 7.22
C ARG A 178 0.85 11.48 5.76
N ILE A 179 0.21 12.21 4.85
CA ILE A 179 0.36 12.05 3.40
C ILE A 179 0.78 13.38 2.80
N THR A 180 2.04 13.51 2.38
CA THR A 180 2.62 14.79 1.96
C THR A 180 3.41 14.73 0.67
N ASP A 181 3.38 15.80 -0.13
CA ASP A 181 4.26 15.97 -1.29
C ASP A 181 4.14 14.88 -2.38
N ASN A 182 3.05 14.10 -2.40
CA ASN A 182 2.84 13.06 -3.41
C ASN A 182 2.21 13.64 -4.67
N ILE A 183 2.48 13.00 -5.82
CA ILE A 183 1.86 13.30 -7.10
C ILE A 183 0.99 12.10 -7.51
N LEU A 184 -0.32 12.30 -7.60
CA LEU A 184 -1.30 11.27 -7.97
C LEU A 184 -1.92 11.63 -9.32
N LEU A 185 -1.63 10.86 -10.36
CA LEU A 185 -2.16 11.08 -11.71
C LEU A 185 -3.00 9.89 -12.17
N ASN A 186 -4.13 10.18 -12.82
CA ASN A 186 -5.06 9.17 -13.35
C ASN A 186 -5.53 8.16 -12.27
N SER A 187 -6.17 8.68 -11.21
CA SER A 187 -6.76 7.89 -10.12
C SER A 187 -8.05 8.56 -9.60
N LEU A 188 -8.72 7.92 -8.63
CA LEU A 188 -9.79 8.57 -7.86
C LEU A 188 -9.26 9.38 -6.66
N GLY A 189 -7.95 9.44 -6.44
CA GLY A 189 -7.31 10.25 -5.40
C GLY A 189 -7.00 9.46 -4.12
N ILE A 190 -7.48 9.93 -2.97
CA ILE A 190 -7.19 9.40 -1.63
C ILE A 190 -8.50 9.17 -0.87
N ASP A 191 -8.67 7.97 -0.32
CA ASP A 191 -9.78 7.65 0.59
C ASP A 191 -9.22 7.21 1.95
N ALA A 192 -9.75 7.79 3.04
CA ALA A 192 -9.56 7.32 4.41
C ALA A 192 -10.86 6.78 4.97
N ARG A 193 -10.82 5.61 5.64
CA ARG A 193 -12.03 4.89 6.04
C ARG A 193 -11.97 4.40 7.49
N PHE A 194 -13.13 4.43 8.14
CA PHE A 194 -13.40 4.01 9.52
C PHE A 194 -12.88 4.98 10.58
N SER A 195 -13.55 5.00 11.74
CA SER A 195 -13.30 5.93 12.85
C SER A 195 -11.90 5.87 13.45
N ALA A 196 -11.20 4.74 13.33
CA ALA A 196 -9.81 4.63 13.78
C ALA A 196 -8.82 5.34 12.83
N SER A 197 -9.25 5.72 11.62
CA SER A 197 -8.40 6.45 10.69
C SER A 197 -8.34 7.93 11.03
N SER A 198 -7.13 8.46 11.21
CA SER A 198 -6.83 9.88 11.35
C SER A 198 -5.66 10.24 10.43
N VAL A 199 -5.86 11.22 9.55
CA VAL A 199 -4.86 11.58 8.54
C VAL A 199 -4.79 13.09 8.30
N ILE A 200 -3.55 13.58 8.15
CA ILE A 200 -3.26 14.89 7.58
C ILE A 200 -2.77 14.68 6.14
N VAL A 201 -3.43 15.34 5.19
CA VAL A 201 -3.10 15.32 3.76
C VAL A 201 -2.66 16.71 3.34
N ASP A 202 -1.37 16.93 3.07
CA ASP A 202 -0.85 18.28 2.81
C ASP A 202 0.12 18.35 1.63
N ASN A 203 0.09 19.45 0.87
CA ASN A 203 1.02 19.75 -0.22
C ASN A 203 1.13 18.66 -1.34
N ASN A 204 0.05 17.91 -1.60
CA ASN A 204 0.03 16.92 -2.69
C ASN A 204 -0.51 17.53 -3.99
N VAL A 205 -0.11 16.97 -5.14
CA VAL A 205 -0.72 17.22 -6.45
C VAL A 205 -1.61 16.04 -6.81
N ILE A 206 -2.92 16.23 -6.92
CA ILE A 206 -3.89 15.13 -7.00
C ILE A 206 -4.84 15.32 -8.17
N GLN A 207 -4.78 14.44 -9.16
CA GLN A 207 -5.88 14.22 -10.10
C GLN A 207 -6.85 13.19 -9.49
N GLY A 208 -7.88 13.69 -8.82
CA GLY A 208 -8.83 12.88 -8.03
C GLY A 208 -9.45 13.68 -6.89
N ARG A 209 -9.98 12.99 -5.88
CA ARG A 209 -10.56 13.59 -4.67
C ARG A 209 -9.75 13.23 -3.43
N ILE A 210 -9.98 13.95 -2.34
CA ILE A 210 -9.58 13.56 -0.99
C ILE A 210 -10.88 13.30 -0.22
N LYS A 211 -11.06 12.12 0.37
CA LYS A 211 -12.33 11.76 1.00
C LYS A 211 -12.17 10.96 2.29
N ALA A 212 -12.78 11.46 3.36
CA ALA A 212 -13.05 10.69 4.57
C ALA A 212 -14.36 9.90 4.44
N ARG A 213 -14.39 8.68 4.96
CA ARG A 213 -15.52 7.75 4.88
C ARG A 213 -15.70 7.02 6.20
N ASP A 214 -16.94 6.65 6.48
CA ASP A 214 -17.31 5.76 7.58
C ASP A 214 -16.75 6.22 8.95
N GLY A 215 -16.74 7.53 9.18
CA GLY A 215 -16.29 8.14 10.44
C GLY A 215 -14.80 8.45 10.54
N ALA A 216 -14.00 8.26 9.48
CA ALA A 216 -12.59 8.67 9.48
C ALA A 216 -12.43 10.18 9.69
N SER A 217 -11.36 10.58 10.40
CA SER A 217 -10.95 11.97 10.54
C SER A 217 -9.91 12.33 9.48
N LEU A 218 -10.08 13.47 8.82
CA LEU A 218 -9.20 13.94 7.76
C LEU A 218 -9.05 15.45 7.81
N GLU A 219 -7.81 15.90 7.88
CA GLU A 219 -7.41 17.30 7.70
C GLU A 219 -6.66 17.43 6.37
N SER A 220 -6.97 18.47 5.59
CA SER A 220 -6.36 18.69 4.27
C SER A 220 -5.93 20.14 4.11
N GLY A 221 -4.67 20.35 3.72
CA GLY A 221 -4.09 21.67 3.45
C GLY A 221 -3.28 21.68 2.13
N ASN A 222 -3.14 22.86 1.51
CA ASN A 222 -2.20 23.12 0.40
C ASN A 222 -2.19 22.12 -0.80
N ASN A 223 -3.21 21.29 -0.96
CA ASN A 223 -3.26 20.29 -2.02
C ASN A 223 -3.69 20.92 -3.35
N LYS A 224 -2.90 20.70 -4.41
CA LYS A 224 -3.25 21.11 -5.78
C LYS A 224 -4.09 20.03 -6.44
N LEU A 225 -5.40 20.23 -6.48
CA LEU A 225 -6.31 19.34 -7.20
C LEU A 225 -6.26 19.64 -8.71
N LEU A 226 -5.95 18.61 -9.51
CA LEU A 226 -5.99 18.66 -10.96
C LEU A 226 -7.37 18.22 -11.45
N ARG A 227 -7.93 18.94 -12.42
CA ARG A 227 -9.14 18.51 -13.09
C ARG A 227 -8.85 17.21 -13.86
N PRO A 228 -9.83 16.29 -13.98
CA PRO A 228 -9.73 15.22 -14.97
C PRO A 228 -9.43 15.85 -16.33
N ALA A 229 -8.52 15.26 -17.10
CA ALA A 229 -8.39 15.65 -18.50
C ALA A 229 -9.78 15.57 -19.13
N GLN A 230 -10.26 16.67 -19.72
CA GLN A 230 -11.46 16.66 -20.54
C GLN A 230 -11.17 15.65 -21.65
N THR A 231 -11.85 14.50 -21.62
CA THR A 231 -11.87 13.58 -22.75
C THR A 231 -12.51 14.34 -23.91
N LEU A 232 -11.73 14.60 -24.95
CA LEU A 232 -12.22 14.92 -26.30
C LEU A 232 -13.06 13.76 -26.83
#